data_AF-A0A2V8H759-F1
#
_entry.id   AF-A0A2V8H759-F1
#
_cell.length_a   1.000
_cell.length_b   1.000
_cell.length_c   1.000
_cell.angle_alpha   90.00
_cell.angle_beta   90.00
_cell.angle_gamma   90.00
#
_symmetry.space_group_name_H-M   'P 1'
#
loop_
_entity.id
_entity.type
_entity.pdbx_description
1 polymer ?
#
loop_
_entity_poly.entity_id
_entity_poly.type
_entity_poly.pdbx_seq_one_letter_code
_entity_poly.pdbx_strand_id
1 'polypeptide(L)'
;MAENLRPSPGAPSNDGTALSPQGEGLIDGIPLAKVVRPESIEDLSEIIANEKGSIVPLGARTQTYFGNPLRGADCAIDLSGLRRITEYNPADLTVHVQAGVTLGQLQQALIENNQFLPLDPWNGPNATMGAIAAANAQGPFRAVGTIRDWIIGMKVVEVTGRISKAGGRVVKNVTGYDLHKLYTGSIGTLAIIAEVSFKLRAKFGRTATSIAKAADVSGAARLVASVRHSALEPVACEWVGPENEIWVRFGEHPSAVDWQLKNLPPADWTILEGSEESAAWERLRSRYDRLRPIVLRIVGLPTSTHEIIKEYRPPGWIAHALNGIVLAEVWTAADIWRVREKYRAVIERAPLEIRRDLPTFGLNDAEYNLMNKMKHAFDPEGRLNAGRHVDGERNQ
;
A
#
# COMPACT_ATOMS: atom_id res chain seq x y z
N MET A 1 10.89 46.68 9.13
CA MET A 1 11.20 46.83 7.69
C MET A 1 12.14 45.70 7.32
N ALA A 2 11.62 44.64 6.70
CA ALA A 2 12.40 43.51 6.25
C ALA A 2 11.85 43.14 4.86
N GLU A 3 12.69 43.37 3.85
CA GLU A 3 12.36 43.20 2.44
C GLU A 3 12.34 41.75 2.00
N ASN A 4 11.46 41.51 1.04
CA ASN A 4 11.19 40.29 0.32
C ASN A 4 12.44 39.66 -0.32
N LEU A 5 12.67 38.38 -0.02
CA LEU A 5 13.37 37.46 -0.92
C LEU A 5 12.42 36.32 -1.27
N ARG A 6 11.64 36.52 -2.34
CA ARG A 6 11.06 35.41 -3.10
C ARG A 6 12.18 34.77 -3.92
N PRO A 7 12.35 33.44 -3.94
CA PRO A 7 13.23 32.82 -4.92
C PRO A 7 12.60 32.94 -6.32
N SER A 8 13.41 33.34 -7.30
CA SER A 8 13.07 33.28 -8.73
C SER A 8 12.78 31.84 -9.17
N PRO A 9 11.95 31.63 -10.22
CA PRO A 9 11.59 30.30 -10.71
C PRO A 9 12.75 29.74 -11.54
N GLY A 10 13.76 29.19 -10.87
CA GLY A 10 14.72 28.29 -11.48
C GLY A 10 14.10 26.91 -11.58
N ALA A 11 13.82 26.45 -12.80
CA ALA A 11 13.43 25.06 -13.04
C ALA A 11 14.45 24.13 -12.38
N PRO A 12 14.04 23.09 -11.63
CA PRO A 12 14.98 22.09 -11.16
C PRO A 12 15.63 21.46 -12.38
N SER A 13 16.96 21.48 -12.39
CA SER A 13 17.79 20.72 -13.32
C SER A 13 17.25 19.30 -13.38
N ASN A 14 16.94 18.87 -14.60
CA ASN A 14 16.31 17.59 -14.91
C ASN A 14 17.34 16.45 -14.85
N ASP A 15 18.12 16.40 -13.77
CA ASP A 15 18.96 15.24 -13.45
C ASP A 15 18.05 14.18 -12.85
N GLY A 16 17.42 13.45 -13.78
CA GLY A 16 16.58 12.29 -13.52
C GLY A 16 17.35 11.16 -12.87
N THR A 17 17.70 11.32 -11.60
CA THR A 17 17.76 10.18 -10.68
C THR A 17 16.32 9.74 -10.45
N ALA A 18 15.80 8.97 -11.41
CA ALA A 18 14.91 7.89 -11.02
C ALA A 18 15.60 7.21 -9.83
N LEU A 19 14.90 7.05 -8.70
CA LEU A 19 15.39 6.17 -7.63
C LEU A 19 15.56 4.81 -8.31
N SER A 20 16.80 4.52 -8.68
CA SER A 20 17.18 3.29 -9.36
C SER A 20 16.68 2.13 -8.50
N PRO A 21 16.30 0.98 -9.07
CA PRO A 21 16.26 -0.24 -8.29
C PRO A 21 17.61 -0.33 -7.58
N GLN A 22 17.62 -0.16 -6.25
CA GLN A 22 18.82 -0.25 -5.44
C GLN A 22 19.47 -1.57 -5.83
N GLY A 23 20.76 -1.54 -6.21
CA GLY A 23 21.43 -2.68 -6.85
C GLY A 23 21.18 -3.98 -6.10
N GLU A 24 21.27 -5.13 -6.78
CA GLU A 24 20.80 -6.43 -6.28
C GLU A 24 21.31 -6.84 -4.87
N GLY A 25 22.29 -6.13 -4.29
CA GLY A 25 22.79 -6.32 -2.93
C GLY A 25 22.67 -5.13 -1.95
N LEU A 26 21.90 -4.05 -2.22
CA LEU A 26 21.78 -2.90 -1.30
C LEU A 26 20.32 -2.59 -0.95
N ILE A 27 20.06 -2.27 0.32
CA ILE A 27 18.80 -1.67 0.79
C ILE A 27 19.11 -0.49 1.72
N ASP A 28 18.60 0.71 1.43
CA ASP A 28 18.85 1.94 2.20
C ASP A 28 20.35 2.27 2.35
N GLY A 29 21.15 1.90 1.34
CA GLY A 29 22.61 2.05 1.37
C GLY A 29 23.33 1.01 2.24
N ILE A 30 22.62 0.02 2.79
CA ILE A 30 23.18 -1.09 3.58
C ILE A 30 23.36 -2.32 2.69
N PRO A 31 24.57 -2.93 2.64
CA PRO A 31 24.79 -4.17 1.90
C PRO A 31 24.10 -5.35 2.58
N LEU A 32 23.52 -6.23 1.77
CA LEU A 32 22.99 -7.51 2.23
C LEU A 32 24.18 -8.46 2.45
N ALA A 33 24.51 -8.78 3.70
CA ALA A 33 25.72 -9.57 3.99
C ALA A 33 25.62 -11.02 3.48
N LYS A 34 24.43 -11.62 3.57
CA LYS A 34 24.08 -12.85 2.86
C LYS A 34 22.64 -12.83 2.38
N VAL A 35 22.36 -13.53 1.29
CA VAL A 35 21.01 -13.75 0.77
C VAL A 35 20.75 -15.24 0.73
N VAL A 36 19.67 -15.68 1.37
CA VAL A 36 19.22 -17.08 1.38
C VAL A 36 17.81 -17.15 0.82
N ARG A 37 17.45 -18.28 0.21
CA ARG A 37 16.15 -18.47 -0.45
C ARG A 37 15.54 -19.80 0.00
N PRO A 38 14.61 -19.80 0.97
CA PRO A 38 13.98 -21.03 1.43
C PRO A 38 13.11 -21.69 0.36
N GLU A 39 13.10 -23.02 0.34
CA GLU A 39 12.28 -23.83 -0.57
C GLU A 39 10.99 -24.37 0.09
N SER A 40 10.90 -24.28 1.42
CA SER A 40 9.73 -24.65 2.22
C SER A 40 9.55 -23.73 3.44
N ILE A 41 8.39 -23.84 4.12
CA ILE A 41 8.13 -23.06 5.34
C ILE A 41 9.00 -23.60 6.49
N GLU A 42 9.29 -24.90 6.48
CA GLU A 42 10.17 -25.59 7.42
C GLU A 42 11.62 -25.11 7.26
N ASP A 43 12.10 -25.00 6.03
CA ASP A 43 13.43 -24.43 5.70
C ASP A 43 13.53 -22.96 6.14
N LEU A 44 12.49 -22.15 5.86
CA LEU A 44 12.40 -20.78 6.39
C LEU A 44 12.50 -20.74 7.93
N SER A 45 11.82 -21.66 8.62
CA SER A 45 11.87 -21.81 10.07
C SER A 45 13.27 -22.12 10.57
N GLU A 46 13.95 -23.10 9.97
CA GLU A 46 15.32 -23.49 10.33
C GLU A 46 16.32 -22.36 10.09
N ILE A 47 16.20 -21.65 8.96
CA ILE A 47 17.04 -20.48 8.64
C ILE A 47 16.90 -19.40 9.73
N ILE A 48 15.67 -19.03 10.10
CA ILE A 48 15.43 -17.97 11.09
C ILE A 48 15.93 -18.39 12.48
N ALA A 49 15.66 -19.64 12.90
CA ALA A 49 16.06 -20.16 14.20
C ALA A 49 17.58 -20.17 14.40
N ASN A 50 18.35 -20.41 13.33
CA ASN A 50 19.81 -20.50 13.38
C ASN A 50 20.52 -19.17 13.11
N GLU A 51 19.81 -18.17 12.56
CA GLU A 51 20.35 -16.83 12.42
C GLU A 51 20.52 -16.17 13.80
N LYS A 52 21.53 -15.31 13.96
CA LYS A 52 21.77 -14.52 15.17
C LYS A 52 21.75 -13.01 14.91
N GLY A 53 21.99 -12.61 13.67
CA GLY A 53 21.96 -11.21 13.24
C GLY A 53 20.57 -10.72 12.85
N SER A 54 20.57 -9.53 12.26
CA SER A 54 19.42 -8.87 11.67
C SER A 54 18.93 -9.61 10.41
N ILE A 55 17.62 -9.79 10.31
CA ILE A 55 16.95 -10.52 9.24
C ILE A 55 16.09 -9.55 8.43
N VAL A 56 16.21 -9.58 7.11
CA VAL A 56 15.39 -8.76 6.21
C VAL A 56 14.58 -9.66 5.27
N PRO A 57 13.24 -9.75 5.43
CA PRO A 57 12.41 -10.48 4.47
C PRO A 57 12.33 -9.73 3.14
N LEU A 58 12.52 -10.45 2.03
CA LEU A 58 12.45 -9.92 0.67
C LEU A 58 11.37 -10.66 -0.13
N GLY A 59 10.49 -9.89 -0.76
CA GLY A 59 9.66 -10.36 -1.87
C GLY A 59 10.27 -9.91 -3.21
N ALA A 60 9.43 -9.42 -4.12
CA ALA A 60 9.88 -8.90 -5.43
C ALA A 60 10.58 -7.52 -5.38
N ARG A 61 10.93 -7.03 -4.18
CA ARG A 61 11.66 -5.76 -3.96
C ARG A 61 10.99 -4.51 -4.55
N THR A 62 9.69 -4.52 -4.75
CA THR A 62 8.94 -3.40 -5.38
C THR A 62 8.64 -2.23 -4.44
N GLN A 63 8.96 -2.35 -3.14
CA GLN A 63 8.64 -1.35 -2.12
C GLN A 63 9.71 -1.27 -1.00
N THR A 64 10.97 -1.54 -1.32
CA THR A 64 12.09 -1.49 -0.34
C THR A 64 12.38 -0.09 0.20
N TYR A 65 11.73 0.95 -0.33
CA TYR A 65 11.83 2.33 0.16
C TYR A 65 10.85 2.67 1.28
N PHE A 66 9.83 1.83 1.51
CA PHE A 66 8.78 2.13 2.48
C PHE A 66 9.17 1.72 3.90
N GLY A 67 8.84 2.57 4.87
CA GLY A 67 9.25 2.44 6.26
C GLY A 67 10.55 3.19 6.57
N ASN A 68 10.91 3.16 7.84
CA ASN A 68 12.15 3.76 8.33
C ASN A 68 13.37 3.05 7.70
N PRO A 69 14.53 3.71 7.59
CA PRO A 69 15.74 3.09 7.07
C PRO A 69 16.13 1.86 7.90
N LEU A 70 16.61 0.82 7.22
CA LEU A 70 17.14 -0.36 7.91
C LEU A 70 18.31 0.02 8.83
N ARG A 71 18.46 -0.71 9.93
CA ARG A 71 19.64 -0.64 10.82
C ARG A 71 20.67 -1.72 10.53
N GLY A 72 20.25 -2.83 9.93
CA GLY A 72 21.11 -3.97 9.61
C GLY A 72 20.46 -4.91 8.62
N ALA A 73 21.29 -5.68 7.90
CA ALA A 73 20.87 -6.67 6.92
C ALA A 73 21.84 -7.86 6.88
N ASP A 74 22.11 -8.47 8.04
CA ASP A 74 23.04 -9.60 8.15
C ASP A 74 22.56 -10.81 7.35
N CYS A 75 21.25 -11.05 7.30
CA CYS A 75 20.62 -12.07 6.49
C CYS A 75 19.38 -11.54 5.77
N ALA A 76 19.45 -11.48 4.45
CA ALA A 76 18.27 -11.26 3.63
C ALA A 76 17.65 -12.60 3.24
N ILE A 77 16.34 -12.76 3.49
CA ILE A 77 15.59 -13.98 3.17
C ILE A 77 14.70 -13.67 1.97
N ASP A 78 15.06 -14.19 0.79
CA ASP A 78 14.26 -14.10 -0.42
C ASP A 78 13.14 -15.14 -0.42
N LEU A 79 11.90 -14.69 -0.27
CA LEU A 79 10.71 -15.54 -0.24
C LEU A 79 10.25 -15.98 -1.63
N SER A 80 10.99 -15.66 -2.71
CA SER A 80 10.67 -16.08 -4.07
C SER A 80 10.63 -17.60 -4.27
N GLY A 81 11.27 -18.38 -3.38
CA GLY A 81 11.16 -19.85 -3.34
C GLY A 81 9.81 -20.35 -2.81
N LEU A 82 9.10 -19.55 -2.02
CA LEU A 82 7.76 -19.86 -1.51
C LEU A 82 6.68 -19.29 -2.45
N ARG A 83 6.50 -19.92 -3.62
CA ARG A 83 5.69 -19.37 -4.73
C ARG A 83 4.56 -20.29 -5.21
N ARG A 84 4.01 -21.14 -4.34
CA ARG A 84 2.90 -22.05 -4.68
C ARG A 84 1.54 -21.51 -4.25
N ILE A 85 0.52 -21.77 -5.06
CA ILE A 85 -0.88 -21.78 -4.61
C ILE A 85 -1.07 -23.12 -3.87
N THR A 86 -1.17 -23.08 -2.55
CA THR A 86 -1.17 -24.27 -1.69
C THR A 86 -2.53 -24.94 -1.60
N GLU A 87 -3.60 -24.16 -1.74
CA GLU A 87 -4.98 -24.65 -1.82
C GLU A 87 -5.83 -23.60 -2.54
N TYR A 88 -6.72 -24.05 -3.41
CA TYR A 88 -7.69 -23.19 -4.07
C TYR A 88 -9.03 -23.90 -4.09
N ASN A 89 -10.03 -23.29 -3.47
CA ASN A 89 -11.40 -23.78 -3.43
C ASN A 89 -12.33 -22.76 -4.09
N PRO A 90 -12.57 -22.90 -5.41
CA PRO A 90 -13.42 -21.98 -6.15
C PRO A 90 -14.87 -21.93 -5.62
N ALA A 91 -15.42 -23.07 -5.19
CA ALA A 91 -16.79 -23.14 -4.69
C ALA A 91 -16.99 -22.30 -3.42
N ASP A 92 -15.96 -22.26 -2.55
CA ASP A 92 -15.98 -21.50 -1.31
C ASP A 92 -15.45 -20.06 -1.47
N LEU A 93 -15.05 -19.65 -2.68
CA LEU A 93 -14.39 -18.37 -2.96
C LEU A 93 -13.18 -18.14 -2.03
N THR A 94 -12.32 -19.15 -1.86
CA THR A 94 -11.12 -19.04 -1.01
C THR A 94 -9.88 -19.57 -1.69
N VAL A 95 -8.73 -18.95 -1.37
CA VAL A 95 -7.42 -19.37 -1.89
C VAL A 95 -6.34 -19.16 -0.84
N HIS A 96 -5.40 -20.11 -0.78
CA HIS A 96 -4.23 -20.10 0.08
C HIS A 96 -2.98 -20.08 -0.78
N VAL A 97 -2.12 -19.08 -0.58
CA VAL A 97 -0.93 -18.88 -1.41
C VAL A 97 0.28 -18.59 -0.55
N GLN A 98 1.43 -19.13 -0.95
CA GLN A 98 2.68 -18.77 -0.34
C GLN A 98 3.05 -17.30 -0.61
N ALA A 99 3.81 -16.72 0.30
CA ALA A 99 4.10 -15.29 0.34
C ALA A 99 4.83 -14.75 -0.89
N GLY A 100 5.56 -15.58 -1.63
CA GLY A 100 6.28 -15.25 -2.86
C GLY A 100 5.42 -15.26 -4.13
N VAL A 101 4.17 -15.75 -4.08
CA VAL A 101 3.23 -15.64 -5.21
C VAL A 101 2.99 -14.16 -5.52
N THR A 102 3.11 -13.76 -6.79
CA THR A 102 2.82 -12.39 -7.21
C THR A 102 1.33 -12.17 -7.41
N LEU A 103 0.86 -10.93 -7.25
CA LEU A 103 -0.54 -10.59 -7.53
C LEU A 103 -0.94 -10.98 -8.95
N GLY A 104 -0.10 -10.72 -9.95
CA GLY A 104 -0.37 -11.09 -11.35
C GLY A 104 -0.55 -12.60 -11.54
N GLN A 105 0.30 -13.42 -10.94
CA GLN A 105 0.16 -14.88 -10.99
C GLN A 105 -1.12 -15.36 -10.33
N LEU A 106 -1.44 -14.83 -9.14
CA LEU A 106 -2.68 -15.17 -8.45
C LEU A 106 -3.88 -14.78 -9.32
N GLN A 107 -3.91 -13.55 -9.81
CA GLN A 107 -4.98 -13.05 -10.67
C GLN A 107 -5.19 -13.91 -11.91
N GLN A 108 -4.11 -14.37 -12.55
CA GLN A 108 -4.20 -15.25 -13.71
C GLN A 108 -4.87 -16.59 -13.37
N ALA A 109 -4.51 -17.20 -12.24
CA ALA A 109 -5.12 -18.46 -11.79
C ALA A 109 -6.60 -18.31 -11.42
N LEU A 110 -7.00 -17.15 -10.86
CA LEU A 110 -8.39 -16.90 -10.47
C LEU A 110 -9.33 -16.68 -11.67
N ILE A 111 -8.83 -16.12 -12.77
CA ILE A 111 -9.64 -15.80 -13.96
C ILE A 111 -10.28 -17.05 -14.57
N GLU A 112 -9.62 -18.21 -14.49
CA GLU A 112 -10.13 -19.49 -15.02
C GLU A 112 -11.48 -19.90 -14.40
N ASN A 113 -11.75 -19.44 -13.17
CA ASN A 113 -12.99 -19.72 -12.46
C ASN A 113 -13.92 -18.48 -12.35
N ASN A 114 -13.68 -17.44 -13.16
CA ASN A 114 -14.37 -16.14 -13.07
C ASN A 114 -14.28 -15.51 -11.67
N GLN A 115 -13.13 -15.62 -11.02
CA GLN A 115 -12.87 -15.06 -9.70
C GLN A 115 -11.82 -13.95 -9.74
N PHE A 116 -11.81 -13.13 -8.69
CA PHE A 116 -10.97 -11.95 -8.58
C PHE A 116 -10.67 -11.64 -7.12
N LEU A 117 -9.44 -11.21 -6.82
CA LEU A 117 -9.06 -10.60 -5.55
C LEU A 117 -8.92 -9.09 -5.80
N PRO A 118 -9.82 -8.23 -5.28
CA PRO A 118 -9.87 -6.84 -5.67
C PRO A 118 -8.80 -6.00 -4.97
N LEU A 119 -7.57 -6.18 -5.46
CA LEU A 119 -6.38 -5.47 -5.06
C LEU A 119 -5.67 -4.99 -6.32
N ASP A 120 -5.16 -3.78 -6.23
CA ASP A 120 -4.46 -3.08 -7.31
C ASP A 120 -3.40 -2.15 -6.73
N PRO A 121 -2.48 -2.67 -5.88
CA PRO A 121 -1.54 -1.84 -5.18
C PRO A 121 -0.67 -1.05 -6.18
N TRP A 122 -0.29 0.18 -5.79
CA TRP A 122 0.41 1.07 -6.70
C TRP A 122 1.73 0.52 -7.26
N ASN A 123 2.38 -0.39 -6.53
CA ASN A 123 3.61 -1.09 -6.95
C ASN A 123 3.38 -2.22 -7.98
N GLY A 124 2.13 -2.40 -8.43
CA GLY A 124 1.79 -3.19 -9.60
C GLY A 124 1.67 -4.71 -9.35
N PRO A 125 1.35 -5.48 -10.40
CA PRO A 125 1.04 -6.91 -10.31
C PRO A 125 2.26 -7.79 -9.96
N ASN A 126 3.48 -7.24 -10.05
CA ASN A 126 4.72 -7.96 -9.71
C ASN A 126 4.97 -8.03 -8.20
N ALA A 127 4.26 -7.25 -7.39
CA ALA A 127 4.36 -7.33 -5.94
C ALA A 127 3.89 -8.70 -5.44
N THR A 128 4.61 -9.26 -4.46
CA THR A 128 4.28 -10.56 -3.87
C THR A 128 3.18 -10.41 -2.82
N MET A 129 2.34 -11.44 -2.64
CA MET A 129 1.22 -11.40 -1.70
C MET A 129 1.68 -11.17 -0.25
N GLY A 130 2.84 -11.73 0.13
CA GLY A 130 3.46 -11.47 1.42
C GLY A 130 3.86 -10.00 1.59
N ALA A 131 4.45 -9.38 0.56
CA ALA A 131 4.83 -7.97 0.61
C ALA A 131 3.60 -7.04 0.64
N ILE A 132 2.57 -7.33 -0.17
CA ILE A 132 1.31 -6.58 -0.19
C ILE A 132 0.66 -6.62 1.21
N ALA A 133 0.60 -7.79 1.85
CA ALA A 133 0.08 -7.94 3.20
C ALA A 133 0.95 -7.24 4.25
N ALA A 134 2.27 -7.45 4.22
CA ALA A 134 3.21 -6.87 5.17
C ALA A 134 3.24 -5.33 5.12
N ALA A 135 3.13 -4.73 3.92
CA ALA A 135 3.10 -3.28 3.75
C ALA A 135 1.71 -2.67 3.89
N ASN A 136 0.65 -3.49 4.02
CA ASN A 136 -0.74 -3.06 3.89
C ASN A 136 -0.95 -2.22 2.61
N ALA A 137 -0.39 -2.71 1.50
CA ALA A 137 -0.33 -1.98 0.25
C ALA A 137 -1.75 -1.70 -0.29
N GLN A 138 -1.90 -0.56 -0.95
CA GLN A 138 -3.20 -0.01 -1.33
C GLN A 138 -3.20 0.49 -2.77
N GLY A 139 -4.39 0.59 -3.33
CA GLY A 139 -4.66 1.11 -4.67
C GLY A 139 -6.13 1.49 -4.85
N PRO A 140 -6.52 1.88 -6.07
CA PRO A 140 -7.86 2.36 -6.38
C PRO A 140 -9.04 1.45 -5.97
N PHE A 141 -8.88 0.12 -5.93
CA PHE A 141 -9.94 -0.81 -5.49
C PHE A 141 -10.28 -0.73 -4.01
N ARG A 142 -9.67 0.18 -3.24
CA ARG A 142 -9.93 0.33 -1.80
C ARG A 142 -11.40 0.55 -1.45
N ALA A 143 -12.22 1.07 -2.37
CA ALA A 143 -13.66 1.26 -2.14
C ALA A 143 -14.40 -0.08 -1.89
N VAL A 144 -13.88 -1.20 -2.40
CA VAL A 144 -14.42 -2.55 -2.13
C VAL A 144 -13.69 -3.30 -1.02
N GLY A 145 -12.90 -2.60 -0.21
CA GLY A 145 -12.18 -3.15 0.94
C GLY A 145 -10.66 -3.07 0.80
N THR A 146 -9.97 -3.14 1.94
CA THR A 146 -8.51 -3.16 2.03
C THR A 146 -7.98 -4.59 2.00
N ILE A 147 -6.68 -4.77 1.79
CA ILE A 147 -6.02 -6.09 1.91
C ILE A 147 -6.38 -6.81 3.20
N ARG A 148 -6.50 -6.07 4.31
CA ARG A 148 -6.89 -6.59 5.62
C ARG A 148 -8.31 -7.20 5.62
N ASP A 149 -9.22 -6.66 4.83
CA ASP A 149 -10.60 -7.15 4.74
C ASP A 149 -10.72 -8.42 3.90
N TRP A 150 -9.75 -8.66 3.00
CA TRP A 150 -9.70 -9.82 2.11
C TRP A 150 -8.92 -11.00 2.67
N ILE A 151 -8.04 -10.76 3.64
CA ILE A 151 -7.32 -11.83 4.35
C ILE A 151 -8.29 -12.52 5.34
N ILE A 152 -8.27 -13.84 5.33
CA ILE A 152 -8.99 -14.69 6.30
C ILE A 152 -8.04 -15.49 7.19
N GLY A 153 -6.77 -15.57 6.81
CA GLY A 153 -5.73 -16.19 7.62
C GLY A 153 -4.31 -16.05 7.06
N MET A 154 -3.32 -16.38 7.88
CA MET A 154 -1.89 -16.38 7.54
C MET A 154 -1.16 -17.53 8.23
N LYS A 155 -0.10 -18.00 7.60
CA LYS A 155 1.01 -18.69 8.28
C LYS A 155 2.19 -17.74 8.35
N VAL A 156 2.78 -17.61 9.52
CA VAL A 156 3.96 -16.77 9.75
C VAL A 156 5.05 -17.58 10.44
N VAL A 157 6.29 -17.13 10.30
CA VAL A 157 7.44 -17.67 11.02
C VAL A 157 8.01 -16.56 11.90
N GLU A 158 8.01 -16.80 13.21
CA GLU A 158 8.47 -15.84 14.21
C GLU A 158 10.00 -15.82 14.31
N VAL A 159 10.56 -14.85 15.03
CA VAL A 159 12.03 -14.71 15.19
C VAL A 159 12.71 -15.95 15.78
N THR A 160 11.96 -16.77 16.52
CA THR A 160 12.45 -18.03 17.11
C THR A 160 12.47 -19.20 16.12
N GLY A 161 12.02 -18.99 14.88
CA GLY A 161 11.73 -20.04 13.90
C GLY A 161 10.37 -20.70 14.09
N ARG A 162 9.63 -20.41 15.17
CA ARG A 162 8.31 -21.01 15.40
C ARG A 162 7.33 -20.65 14.27
N ILE A 163 6.75 -21.68 13.66
CA ILE A 163 5.66 -21.53 12.68
C ILE A 163 4.35 -21.36 13.44
N SER A 164 3.65 -20.25 13.22
CA SER A 164 2.34 -19.99 13.81
C SER A 164 1.28 -19.67 12.76
N LYS A 165 0.02 -19.96 13.10
CA LYS A 165 -1.15 -19.71 12.26
C LYS A 165 -2.02 -18.64 12.91
N ALA A 166 -2.54 -17.73 12.09
CA ALA A 166 -3.48 -16.71 12.53
C ALA A 166 -4.69 -16.67 11.61
N GLY A 167 -5.90 -16.58 12.16
CA GLY A 167 -7.14 -16.69 11.38
C GLY A 167 -7.50 -18.13 11.01
N GLY A 168 -8.43 -18.29 10.06
CA GLY A 168 -8.98 -19.59 9.65
C GLY A 168 -8.89 -19.82 8.15
N ARG A 169 -9.34 -21.00 7.71
CA ARG A 169 -9.52 -21.31 6.27
C ARG A 169 -10.90 -20.95 5.74
N VAL A 170 -11.77 -20.43 6.61
CA VAL A 170 -13.17 -20.13 6.33
C VAL A 170 -13.46 -18.65 6.56
N VAL A 171 -14.42 -18.11 5.81
CA VAL A 171 -14.80 -16.68 5.85
C VAL A 171 -15.34 -16.26 7.21
N LYS A 172 -16.02 -17.16 7.92
CA LYS A 172 -16.50 -16.92 9.29
C LYS A 172 -15.64 -17.71 10.27
N ASN A 173 -14.83 -17.01 11.06
CA ASN A 173 -14.17 -17.56 12.22
C ASN A 173 -14.63 -16.79 13.46
N VAL A 174 -15.13 -17.52 14.47
CA VAL A 174 -15.70 -16.94 15.71
C VAL A 174 -14.84 -17.27 16.94
N THR A 175 -13.65 -17.84 16.75
CA THR A 175 -12.75 -18.22 17.84
C THR A 175 -11.36 -17.63 17.67
N GLY A 176 -10.77 -17.20 18.79
CA GLY A 176 -9.41 -16.66 18.85
C GLY A 176 -9.29 -15.18 18.47
N TYR A 177 -8.08 -14.65 18.62
CA TYR A 177 -7.75 -13.28 18.22
C TYR A 177 -7.44 -13.22 16.73
N ASP A 178 -7.80 -12.10 16.12
CA ASP A 178 -7.59 -11.82 14.72
C ASP A 178 -6.13 -11.38 14.42
N LEU A 179 -5.18 -12.27 14.75
CA LEU A 179 -3.74 -11.96 14.71
C LEU A 179 -3.22 -11.71 13.29
N HIS A 180 -3.93 -12.12 12.23
CA HIS A 180 -3.50 -11.80 10.86
C HIS A 180 -3.65 -10.31 10.56
N LYS A 181 -4.57 -9.62 11.25
CA LYS A 181 -4.68 -8.14 11.19
C LYS A 181 -3.51 -7.44 11.88
N LEU A 182 -2.89 -8.07 12.88
CA LEU A 182 -1.68 -7.56 13.53
C LEU A 182 -0.46 -7.66 12.60
N TYR A 183 -0.30 -8.78 11.88
CA TYR A 183 0.81 -8.95 10.94
C TYR A 183 0.65 -8.10 9.67
N THR A 184 -0.59 -7.79 9.28
CA THR A 184 -0.88 -6.91 8.13
C THR A 184 -0.46 -5.47 8.45
N GLY A 185 0.51 -4.95 7.70
CA GLY A 185 1.12 -3.64 7.96
C GLY A 185 2.32 -3.68 8.93
N SER A 186 2.76 -4.86 9.37
CA SER A 186 3.94 -5.00 10.26
C SER A 186 5.28 -4.80 9.56
N ILE A 187 5.27 -4.78 8.22
CA ILE A 187 6.46 -4.67 7.37
C ILE A 187 7.53 -5.71 7.77
N GLY A 188 7.09 -6.92 8.15
CA GLY A 188 8.00 -8.02 8.51
C GLY A 188 8.75 -7.82 9.83
N THR A 189 8.36 -6.88 10.69
CA THR A 189 9.04 -6.62 11.97
C THR A 189 8.54 -7.50 13.13
N LEU A 190 7.38 -8.15 12.99
CA LEU A 190 6.80 -9.01 14.04
C LEU A 190 6.99 -10.50 13.74
N ALA A 191 6.88 -10.87 12.47
CA ALA A 191 7.10 -12.21 11.95
C ALA A 191 7.27 -12.13 10.44
N ILE A 192 7.85 -13.17 9.82
CA ILE A 192 7.89 -13.30 8.37
C ILE A 192 6.63 -13.99 7.89
N ILE A 193 5.85 -13.32 7.05
CA ILE A 193 4.65 -13.91 6.43
C ILE A 193 5.09 -14.93 5.40
N ALA A 194 4.67 -16.19 5.57
CA ALA A 194 5.07 -17.31 4.70
C ALA A 194 3.92 -17.80 3.80
N GLU A 195 2.67 -17.67 4.24
CA GLU A 195 1.45 -18.00 3.48
C GLU A 195 0.34 -17.03 3.86
N VAL A 196 -0.48 -16.64 2.88
CA VAL A 196 -1.66 -15.80 3.07
C VAL A 196 -2.88 -16.49 2.50
N SER A 197 -3.98 -16.43 3.24
CA SER A 197 -5.27 -17.00 2.88
C SER A 197 -6.24 -15.87 2.60
N PHE A 198 -6.89 -15.91 1.44
CA PHE A 198 -7.82 -14.88 0.99
C PHE A 198 -9.21 -15.46 0.79
N LYS A 199 -10.22 -14.67 1.15
CA LYS A 199 -11.52 -14.79 0.49
C LYS A 199 -11.46 -14.09 -0.87
N LEU A 200 -12.35 -14.47 -1.76
CA LEU A 200 -12.41 -14.01 -3.14
C LEU A 200 -13.80 -13.48 -3.44
N ARG A 201 -13.93 -12.92 -4.64
CA ARG A 201 -15.22 -12.55 -5.22
C ARG A 201 -15.30 -12.97 -6.68
N ALA A 202 -16.52 -12.94 -7.22
CA ALA A 202 -16.70 -13.05 -8.65
C ALA A 202 -15.98 -11.89 -9.36
N LYS A 203 -15.40 -12.19 -10.52
CA LYS A 203 -14.88 -11.20 -11.46
C LYS A 203 -16.02 -10.28 -11.89
N PHE A 204 -15.72 -9.00 -12.06
CA PHE A 204 -16.69 -8.04 -12.59
C PHE A 204 -17.13 -8.46 -14.00
N GLY A 205 -18.44 -8.50 -14.25
CA GLY A 205 -19.00 -8.82 -15.58
C GLY A 205 -18.72 -7.73 -16.60
N ARG A 206 -18.69 -6.48 -16.14
CA ARG A 206 -18.23 -5.30 -16.89
C ARG A 206 -17.53 -4.34 -15.94
N THR A 207 -16.52 -3.63 -16.46
CA THR A 207 -15.97 -2.43 -15.83
C THR A 207 -16.08 -1.25 -16.77
N ALA A 208 -16.32 -0.07 -16.22
CA ALA A 208 -16.29 1.19 -16.95
C ALA A 208 -15.78 2.29 -16.02
N THR A 209 -14.98 3.21 -16.54
CA THR A 209 -14.45 4.35 -15.80
C THR A 209 -14.92 5.64 -16.42
N SER A 210 -15.53 6.50 -15.62
CA SER A 210 -15.92 7.85 -16.02
C SER A 210 -14.94 8.87 -15.48
N ILE A 211 -14.44 9.75 -16.34
CA ILE A 211 -13.50 10.81 -15.97
C ILE A 211 -14.11 12.16 -16.31
N ALA A 212 -14.17 13.06 -15.33
CA ALA A 212 -14.57 14.45 -15.53
C ALA A 212 -13.49 15.37 -14.95
N LYS A 213 -13.34 16.55 -15.56
CA LYS A 213 -12.41 17.58 -15.09
C LYS A 213 -13.20 18.73 -14.47
N ALA A 214 -12.89 19.08 -13.23
CA ALA A 214 -13.47 20.26 -12.59
C ALA A 214 -12.61 21.51 -12.86
N ALA A 215 -13.26 22.68 -12.89
CA ALA A 215 -12.57 23.95 -13.10
C ALA A 215 -11.62 24.32 -11.94
N ASP A 216 -11.98 23.94 -10.71
CA ASP A 216 -11.21 24.22 -9.51
C ASP A 216 -11.42 23.15 -8.42
N VAL A 217 -10.65 23.28 -7.34
CA VAL A 217 -10.69 22.38 -6.18
C VAL A 217 -12.07 22.35 -5.51
N SER A 218 -12.82 23.46 -5.52
CA SER A 218 -14.16 23.52 -4.95
C SER A 218 -15.19 22.79 -5.82
N GLY A 219 -15.08 22.90 -7.14
CA GLY A 219 -15.88 22.17 -8.13
C GLY A 219 -15.63 20.67 -8.03
N ALA A 220 -14.37 20.25 -7.95
CA ALA A 220 -14.00 18.85 -7.74
C ALA A 220 -14.58 18.30 -6.43
N ALA A 221 -14.44 19.06 -5.34
CA ALA A 221 -15.01 18.67 -4.04
C ALA A 221 -16.53 18.51 -4.09
N ARG A 222 -17.25 19.41 -4.78
CA ARG A 222 -18.70 19.29 -5.00
C ARG A 222 -19.04 18.04 -5.81
N LEU A 223 -18.32 17.77 -6.90
CA LEU A 223 -18.57 16.59 -7.74
C LEU A 223 -18.34 15.28 -6.98
N VAL A 224 -17.23 15.17 -6.24
CA VAL A 224 -16.93 14.04 -5.36
C VAL A 224 -18.02 13.87 -4.29
N ALA A 225 -18.45 14.97 -3.67
CA ALA A 225 -19.54 14.93 -2.68
C ALA A 225 -20.85 14.45 -3.30
N SER A 226 -21.18 14.89 -4.52
CA SER A 226 -22.37 14.41 -5.25
C SER A 226 -22.30 12.91 -5.53
N VAL A 227 -21.14 12.37 -5.91
CA VAL A 227 -20.95 10.92 -6.06
C VAL A 227 -21.15 10.21 -4.72
N ARG A 228 -20.55 10.71 -3.64
CA ARG A 228 -20.67 10.11 -2.31
C ARG A 228 -22.10 10.08 -1.76
N HIS A 229 -22.88 11.13 -2.02
CA HIS A 229 -24.26 11.25 -1.54
C HIS A 229 -25.29 10.60 -2.46
N SER A 230 -24.85 9.99 -3.56
CA SER A 230 -25.71 9.23 -4.47
C SER A 230 -25.89 7.77 -4.01
N ALA A 231 -26.74 7.03 -4.72
CA ALA A 231 -26.88 5.57 -4.55
C ALA A 231 -25.87 4.76 -5.41
N LEU A 232 -24.83 5.41 -5.92
CA LEU A 232 -23.77 4.75 -6.70
C LEU A 232 -22.84 3.97 -5.78
N GLU A 233 -22.33 2.84 -6.29
CA GLU A 233 -21.41 1.93 -5.60
C GLU A 233 -20.12 1.78 -6.42
N PRO A 234 -19.32 2.86 -6.54
CA PRO A 234 -18.08 2.80 -7.30
C PRO A 234 -17.07 1.87 -6.63
N VAL A 235 -16.36 1.12 -7.47
CA VAL A 235 -15.27 0.24 -7.02
C VAL A 235 -13.94 0.99 -6.89
N ALA A 236 -13.86 2.20 -7.45
CA ALA A 236 -12.79 3.17 -7.24
C ALA A 236 -13.31 4.60 -7.44
N CYS A 237 -12.81 5.55 -6.66
CA CYS A 237 -13.10 6.96 -6.86
C CYS A 237 -11.87 7.81 -6.51
N GLU A 238 -11.18 8.29 -7.54
CA GLU A 238 -9.92 9.00 -7.42
C GLU A 238 -10.08 10.46 -7.79
N TRP A 239 -9.55 11.36 -6.97
CA TRP A 239 -9.40 12.78 -7.30
C TRP A 239 -7.93 13.09 -7.51
N VAL A 240 -7.59 13.39 -8.75
CA VAL A 240 -6.23 13.52 -9.25
C VAL A 240 -5.94 14.98 -9.57
N GLY A 241 -4.84 15.50 -9.02
CA GLY A 241 -4.41 16.89 -9.23
C GLY A 241 -2.96 17.03 -9.70
N PRO A 242 -2.62 18.17 -10.33
CA PRO A 242 -3.30 19.46 -10.14
C PRO A 242 -4.47 19.74 -11.11
N GLU A 243 -4.74 18.88 -12.08
CA GLU A 243 -5.75 19.13 -13.11
C GLU A 243 -7.20 19.01 -12.61
N ASN A 244 -7.41 18.53 -11.37
CA ASN A 244 -8.73 18.28 -10.79
C ASN A 244 -9.57 17.31 -11.62
N GLU A 245 -8.96 16.19 -12.02
CA GLU A 245 -9.68 15.08 -12.64
C GLU A 245 -10.33 14.21 -11.55
N ILE A 246 -11.60 13.88 -11.74
CA ILE A 246 -12.38 12.97 -10.90
C ILE A 246 -12.62 11.72 -11.72
N TRP A 247 -12.14 10.60 -11.20
CA TRP A 247 -12.23 9.29 -11.83
C TRP A 247 -13.19 8.45 -11.00
N VAL A 248 -14.21 7.87 -11.62
CA VAL A 248 -15.19 7.00 -10.97
C VAL A 248 -15.25 5.69 -11.74
N ARG A 249 -14.85 4.60 -11.10
CA ARG A 249 -14.91 3.26 -11.69
C ARG A 249 -16.11 2.50 -11.16
N PHE A 250 -16.83 1.86 -12.06
CA PHE A 250 -17.83 0.87 -11.73
C PHE A 250 -17.36 -0.50 -12.19
N GLY A 251 -17.71 -1.53 -11.42
CA GLY A 251 -17.43 -2.91 -11.74
C GLY A 251 -18.51 -3.79 -11.17
N GLU A 252 -19.34 -4.40 -12.01
CA GLU A 252 -20.42 -5.29 -11.59
C GLU A 252 -21.01 -6.07 -12.77
N HIS A 253 -22.25 -6.56 -12.64
CA HIS A 253 -23.05 -7.03 -13.74
C HIS A 253 -23.28 -5.88 -14.77
N PRO A 254 -23.27 -6.15 -16.09
CA PRO A 254 -23.37 -5.11 -17.12
C PRO A 254 -24.53 -4.11 -16.94
N SER A 255 -25.73 -4.61 -16.58
CA SER A 255 -26.91 -3.76 -16.36
C SER A 255 -26.79 -2.84 -15.15
N ALA A 256 -26.08 -3.27 -14.10
CA ALA A 256 -25.82 -2.43 -12.93
C ALA A 256 -24.81 -1.33 -13.30
N VAL A 257 -23.77 -1.65 -14.07
CA VAL A 257 -22.83 -0.65 -14.59
C VAL A 257 -23.55 0.37 -15.48
N ASP A 258 -24.43 -0.07 -16.39
CA ASP A 258 -25.23 0.84 -17.22
C ASP A 258 -26.09 1.80 -16.39
N TRP A 259 -26.73 1.28 -15.34
CA TRP A 259 -27.53 2.11 -14.44
C TRP A 259 -26.65 3.13 -13.71
N GLN A 260 -25.49 2.71 -13.19
CA GLN A 260 -24.57 3.61 -12.48
C GLN A 260 -24.05 4.73 -13.39
N LEU A 261 -23.65 4.42 -14.63
CA LEU A 261 -23.21 5.40 -15.62
C LEU A 261 -24.31 6.42 -15.95
N LYS A 262 -25.56 5.97 -16.11
CA LYS A 262 -26.72 6.85 -16.39
C LYS A 262 -27.08 7.76 -15.22
N ASN A 263 -26.73 7.38 -13.99
CA ASN A 263 -27.07 8.10 -12.76
C ASN A 263 -25.86 8.86 -12.17
N LEU A 264 -24.79 9.03 -12.95
CA LEU A 264 -23.68 9.90 -12.56
C LEU A 264 -24.18 11.34 -12.33
N PRO A 265 -23.66 12.04 -11.31
CA PRO A 265 -23.98 13.45 -11.11
C PRO A 265 -23.64 14.30 -12.35
N PRO A 266 -24.35 15.41 -12.62
CA PRO A 266 -24.09 16.24 -13.79
C PRO A 266 -22.64 16.76 -13.87
N ALA A 267 -21.92 16.36 -14.92
CA ALA A 267 -20.61 16.86 -15.34
C ALA A 267 -20.31 16.37 -16.77
N ASP A 268 -19.25 16.92 -17.39
CA ASP A 268 -18.77 16.48 -18.70
C ASP A 268 -17.94 15.19 -18.56
N TRP A 269 -18.62 14.05 -18.39
CA TRP A 269 -17.99 12.75 -18.22
C TRP A 269 -17.53 12.16 -19.55
N THR A 270 -16.26 11.75 -19.60
CA THR A 270 -15.74 10.84 -20.62
C THR A 270 -15.78 9.42 -20.07
N ILE A 271 -16.48 8.52 -20.74
CA ILE A 271 -16.61 7.11 -20.33
C ILE A 271 -15.59 6.28 -21.11
N LEU A 272 -14.79 5.50 -20.39
CA LEU A 272 -13.77 4.61 -20.93
C LEU A 272 -14.08 3.15 -20.56
N GLU A 273 -13.84 2.25 -21.50
CA GLU A 273 -14.04 0.80 -21.34
C GLU A 273 -12.90 0.01 -21.97
N GLY A 274 -12.78 -1.27 -21.63
CA GLY A 274 -11.84 -2.20 -22.28
C GLY A 274 -10.38 -1.76 -22.22
N SER A 275 -9.73 -1.68 -23.39
CA SER A 275 -8.31 -1.29 -23.49
C SER A 275 -8.08 0.17 -23.15
N GLU A 276 -9.02 1.08 -23.45
CA GLU A 276 -8.92 2.50 -23.13
C GLU A 276 -9.00 2.73 -21.61
N GLU A 277 -9.94 2.04 -20.95
CA GLU A 277 -10.01 2.03 -19.48
C GLU A 277 -8.70 1.53 -18.88
N SER A 278 -8.19 0.38 -19.37
CA SER A 278 -6.96 -0.22 -18.86
C SER A 278 -5.75 0.71 -19.02
N ALA A 279 -5.62 1.37 -20.18
CA ALA A 279 -4.57 2.34 -20.45
C ALA A 279 -4.68 3.58 -19.54
N ALA A 280 -5.90 4.03 -19.23
CA ALA A 280 -6.12 5.15 -18.32
C ALA A 280 -5.65 4.83 -16.89
N TRP A 281 -5.96 3.64 -16.37
CA TRP A 281 -5.48 3.22 -15.04
C TRP A 281 -3.96 3.01 -15.00
N GLU A 282 -3.34 2.54 -16.09
CA GLU A 282 -1.88 2.49 -16.21
C GLU A 282 -1.25 3.88 -16.18
N ARG A 283 -1.87 4.86 -16.85
CA ARG A 283 -1.46 6.27 -16.81
C ARG A 283 -1.54 6.83 -15.40
N LEU A 284 -2.58 6.49 -14.64
CA LEU A 284 -2.70 6.92 -13.25
C LEU A 284 -1.64 6.26 -12.36
N ARG A 285 -1.32 4.97 -12.56
CA ARG A 285 -0.22 4.31 -11.84
C ARG A 285 1.13 4.94 -12.17
N SER A 286 1.39 5.23 -13.44
CA SER A 286 2.59 5.97 -13.89
C SER A 286 2.65 7.38 -13.31
N ARG A 287 1.51 8.00 -12.98
CA ARG A 287 1.47 9.28 -12.27
C ARG A 287 1.87 9.12 -10.81
N TYR A 288 1.35 8.10 -10.12
CA TYR A 288 1.77 7.78 -8.74
C TYR A 288 3.30 7.63 -8.66
N ASP A 289 3.91 6.93 -9.62
CA ASP A 289 5.36 6.72 -9.62
C ASP A 289 6.19 7.98 -9.84
N ARG A 290 5.60 9.00 -10.47
CA ARG A 290 6.23 10.30 -10.68
C ARG A 290 6.06 11.25 -9.50
N LEU A 291 5.24 10.93 -8.50
CA LEU A 291 5.06 11.79 -7.33
C LEU A 291 6.38 11.91 -6.57
N ARG A 292 6.90 13.14 -6.46
CA ARG A 292 8.24 13.43 -5.91
C ARG A 292 8.36 14.90 -5.46
N PRO A 293 9.36 15.27 -4.64
CA PRO A 293 10.42 14.43 -4.06
C PRO A 293 9.94 13.58 -2.88
N ILE A 294 8.95 14.05 -2.12
CA ILE A 294 8.38 13.36 -0.96
C ILE A 294 6.89 13.16 -1.21
N VAL A 295 6.40 11.96 -0.92
CA VAL A 295 4.98 11.60 -0.99
C VAL A 295 4.49 11.30 0.41
N LEU A 296 3.54 12.10 0.88
CA LEU A 296 2.82 11.83 2.13
C LEU A 296 1.51 11.12 1.84
N ARG A 297 1.26 10.05 2.59
CA ARG A 297 -0.07 9.46 2.73
C ARG A 297 -0.76 10.09 3.92
N ILE A 298 -1.64 11.06 3.64
CA ILE A 298 -2.42 11.80 4.60
C ILE A 298 -3.77 11.10 4.77
N VAL A 299 -4.17 10.86 6.02
CA VAL A 299 -5.43 10.20 6.37
C VAL A 299 -6.31 11.20 7.12
N GLY A 300 -7.51 11.39 6.60
CA GLY A 300 -8.57 12.19 7.22
C GLY A 300 -9.95 11.58 6.97
N LEU A 301 -10.99 12.34 7.27
CA LEU A 301 -12.34 11.95 6.88
C LEU A 301 -12.48 12.09 5.35
N PRO A 302 -13.33 11.27 4.69
CA PRO A 302 -13.65 11.48 3.28
C PRO A 302 -14.09 12.92 2.99
N THR A 303 -14.81 13.56 3.91
CA THR A 303 -15.24 14.97 3.80
C THR A 303 -14.08 15.96 3.87
N SER A 304 -12.98 15.63 4.54
CA SER A 304 -11.83 16.53 4.75
C SER A 304 -10.81 16.53 3.60
N THR A 305 -10.93 15.63 2.61
CA THR A 305 -10.01 15.58 1.45
C THR A 305 -9.84 16.93 0.78
N HIS A 306 -10.92 17.69 0.62
CA HIS A 306 -10.90 19.01 0.00
C HIS A 306 -10.20 20.07 0.86
N GLU A 307 -10.33 19.98 2.20
CA GLU A 307 -9.67 20.89 3.15
C GLU A 307 -8.16 20.68 3.08
N ILE A 308 -7.71 19.42 3.09
CA ILE A 308 -6.30 19.04 2.96
C ILE A 308 -5.72 19.63 1.66
N ILE A 309 -6.39 19.43 0.52
CA ILE A 309 -5.90 19.93 -0.77
C ILE A 309 -5.87 21.47 -0.79
N LYS A 310 -6.90 22.14 -0.26
CA LYS A 310 -6.96 23.62 -0.24
C LYS A 310 -5.93 24.27 0.69
N GLU A 311 -5.72 23.69 1.86
CA GLU A 311 -4.85 24.21 2.92
C GLU A 311 -3.38 23.99 2.58
N TYR A 312 -3.01 22.78 2.15
CA TYR A 312 -1.62 22.42 1.90
C TYR A 312 -1.16 22.67 0.46
N ARG A 313 -2.11 22.76 -0.49
CA ARG A 313 -1.85 23.04 -1.92
C ARG A 313 -0.71 22.20 -2.49
N PRO A 314 -0.78 20.86 -2.41
CA PRO A 314 0.28 20.01 -2.94
C PRO A 314 0.41 20.23 -4.46
N PRO A 315 1.63 20.24 -5.03
CA PRO A 315 1.83 20.41 -6.47
C PRO A 315 1.17 19.30 -7.29
N GLY A 316 1.20 18.07 -6.78
CA GLY A 316 0.52 16.90 -7.33
C GLY A 316 -0.08 16.05 -6.23
N TRP A 317 -1.23 15.42 -6.53
CA TRP A 317 -1.87 14.49 -5.60
C TRP A 317 -2.72 13.44 -6.30
N ILE A 318 -2.93 12.33 -5.59
CA ILE A 318 -3.95 11.32 -5.89
C ILE A 318 -4.72 11.08 -4.60
N ALA A 319 -6.02 11.35 -4.59
CA ALA A 319 -6.86 11.13 -3.42
C ALA A 319 -7.87 10.01 -3.67
N HIS A 320 -7.85 8.98 -2.82
CA HIS A 320 -8.92 7.99 -2.71
C HIS A 320 -10.13 8.70 -2.07
N ALA A 321 -10.92 9.37 -2.91
CA ALA A 321 -11.79 10.47 -2.51
C ALA A 321 -12.98 10.02 -1.64
N LEU A 322 -13.36 8.74 -1.71
CA LEU A 322 -14.39 8.14 -0.85
C LEU A 322 -13.83 7.55 0.45
N ASN A 323 -12.50 7.42 0.58
CA ASN A 323 -11.86 6.80 1.74
C ASN A 323 -11.09 7.78 2.62
N GLY A 324 -10.98 9.05 2.22
CA GLY A 324 -10.30 10.09 3.01
C GLY A 324 -8.78 9.97 3.03
N ILE A 325 -8.19 9.36 2.01
CA ILE A 325 -6.74 9.23 1.86
C ILE A 325 -6.27 10.16 0.75
N VAL A 326 -5.24 10.95 1.01
CA VAL A 326 -4.56 11.80 0.02
C VAL A 326 -3.09 11.41 -0.04
N LEU A 327 -2.65 10.97 -1.21
CA LEU A 327 -1.24 10.85 -1.57
C LEU A 327 -0.81 12.19 -2.14
N ALA A 328 -0.07 12.97 -1.36
CA ALA A 328 0.27 14.36 -1.67
C ALA A 328 1.78 14.55 -1.80
N GLU A 329 2.20 15.28 -2.83
CA GLU A 329 3.58 15.77 -2.94
C GLU A 329 3.85 16.87 -1.92
N VAL A 330 5.01 16.77 -1.27
CA VAL A 330 5.58 17.83 -0.43
C VAL A 330 7.08 17.96 -0.72
N TRP A 331 7.67 19.07 -0.29
CA TRP A 331 9.06 19.41 -0.64
C TRP A 331 10.02 19.25 0.52
N THR A 332 9.58 19.56 1.75
CA THR A 332 10.47 19.73 2.89
C THR A 332 10.05 18.93 4.10
N ALA A 333 11.01 18.72 5.02
CA ALA A 333 10.75 18.23 6.37
C ALA A 333 9.70 19.05 7.12
N ALA A 334 9.72 20.39 6.94
CA ALA A 334 8.76 21.29 7.59
C ALA A 334 7.33 21.06 7.09
N ASP A 335 7.14 20.75 5.79
CA ASP A 335 5.83 20.40 5.25
C ASP A 335 5.26 19.13 5.91
N ILE A 336 6.12 18.14 6.18
CA ILE A 336 5.72 16.90 6.85
C ILE A 336 5.18 17.20 8.25
N TRP A 337 5.90 17.99 9.04
CA TRP A 337 5.47 18.36 10.39
C TRP A 337 4.18 19.17 10.37
N ARG A 338 4.08 20.17 9.48
CA ARG A 338 2.89 21.00 9.32
C ARG A 338 1.63 20.16 9.04
N VAL A 339 1.73 19.13 8.20
CA VAL A 339 0.62 18.21 7.96
C VAL A 339 0.31 17.37 9.22
N ARG A 340 1.34 16.85 9.89
CA ARG A 340 1.21 15.99 11.08
C ARG A 340 0.62 16.70 12.30
N GLU A 341 0.69 18.02 12.37
CA GLU A 341 0.03 18.81 13.43
C GLU A 341 -1.50 18.65 13.42
N LYS A 342 -2.09 18.40 12.25
CA LYS A 342 -3.56 18.35 12.08
C LYS A 342 -4.09 17.01 11.59
N TYR A 343 -3.30 16.27 10.83
CA TYR A 343 -3.71 15.02 10.20
C TYR A 343 -2.73 13.90 10.47
N ARG A 344 -3.21 12.65 10.48
CA ARG A 344 -2.31 11.51 10.47
C ARG A 344 -1.64 11.43 9.10
N ALA A 345 -0.31 11.50 9.05
CA ALA A 345 0.43 11.40 7.80
C ALA A 345 1.64 10.46 7.93
N VAL A 346 1.73 9.52 7.00
CA VAL A 346 2.85 8.59 6.84
C VAL A 346 3.67 8.99 5.63
N ILE A 347 5.00 8.90 5.73
CA ILE A 347 5.88 9.05 4.57
C ILE A 347 5.72 7.81 3.70
N GLU A 348 5.00 7.93 2.58
CA GLU A 348 4.81 6.84 1.62
C GLU A 348 6.10 6.60 0.82
N ARG A 349 6.78 7.70 0.45
CA ARG A 349 8.03 7.70 -0.30
C ARG A 349 8.81 8.98 -0.02
N ALA A 350 10.12 8.88 0.20
CA ALA A 350 11.01 10.02 0.33
C ALA A 350 12.47 9.60 0.05
N PRO A 351 13.37 10.55 -0.27
CA PRO A 351 14.81 10.31 -0.29
C PRO A 351 15.29 9.72 1.03
N LEU A 352 16.37 8.94 0.99
CA LEU A 352 16.91 8.25 2.16
C LEU A 352 17.35 9.24 3.25
N GLU A 353 17.90 10.38 2.85
CA GLU A 353 18.36 11.46 3.72
C GLU A 353 17.21 11.97 4.60
N ILE A 354 16.04 12.20 4.00
CA ILE A 354 14.83 12.62 4.73
C ILE A 354 14.36 11.55 5.70
N ARG A 355 14.37 10.27 5.28
CA ARG A 355 13.93 9.15 6.15
C ARG A 355 14.90 8.84 7.28
N ARG A 356 16.17 9.23 7.18
CA ARG A 356 17.14 9.13 8.29
C ARG A 356 16.87 10.14 9.38
N ASP A 357 16.42 11.33 9.00
CA ASP A 357 16.19 12.43 9.94
C ASP A 357 14.76 12.44 10.50
N LEU A 358 13.79 11.88 9.76
CA LEU A 358 12.38 11.92 10.12
C LEU A 358 11.74 10.53 10.19
N PRO A 359 10.93 10.26 11.23
CA PRO A 359 10.19 9.01 11.33
C PRO A 359 9.12 8.91 10.24
N THR A 360 9.03 7.73 9.63
CA THR A 360 8.10 7.41 8.55
C THR A 360 6.66 7.40 9.02
N PHE A 361 6.37 6.85 10.20
CA PHE A 361 5.00 6.69 10.71
C PHE A 361 4.53 7.88 11.54
N GLY A 362 5.46 8.61 12.19
CA GLY A 362 5.16 9.78 13.00
C GLY A 362 4.29 9.42 14.21
N LEU A 363 4.65 8.33 14.92
CA LEU A 363 3.88 7.85 16.05
C LEU A 363 3.89 8.85 17.21
N ASN A 364 2.74 9.05 17.85
CA ASN A 364 2.69 9.75 19.14
C ASN A 364 3.22 8.84 20.28
N ASP A 365 3.37 9.39 21.48
CA ASP A 365 3.91 8.64 22.63
C ASP A 365 3.12 7.37 22.98
N ALA A 366 1.79 7.45 22.99
CA ALA A 366 0.95 6.32 23.33
C ALA A 366 1.05 5.21 22.27
N GLU A 367 0.98 5.58 20.99
CA GLU A 367 1.14 4.66 19.85
C GLU A 367 2.52 4.00 19.86
N TYR A 368 3.58 4.78 20.02
CA TYR A 368 4.95 4.28 20.09
C TYR A 368 5.10 3.29 21.24
N ASN A 369 4.66 3.64 22.45
CA ASN A 369 4.80 2.77 23.62
C ASN A 369 4.06 1.44 23.45
N LEU A 370 2.87 1.46 22.88
CA LEU A 370 2.11 0.24 22.59
C LEU A 370 2.81 -0.62 21.53
N MET A 371 3.18 -0.02 20.40
CA MET A 371 3.81 -0.73 19.29
C MET A 371 5.19 -1.25 19.67
N ASN A 372 5.95 -0.54 20.51
CA ASN A 372 7.25 -0.96 20.98
C ASN A 372 7.14 -2.16 21.94
N LYS A 373 6.13 -2.16 22.84
CA LYS A 373 5.81 -3.35 23.66
C LYS A 373 5.44 -4.55 22.81
N MET A 374 4.65 -4.35 21.76
CA MET A 374 4.33 -5.41 20.80
C MET A 374 5.59 -5.92 20.08
N LYS A 375 6.41 -5.03 19.53
CA LYS A 375 7.68 -5.41 18.88
C LYS A 375 8.56 -6.23 19.83
N HIS A 376 8.76 -5.77 21.06
CA HIS A 376 9.58 -6.49 22.03
C HIS A 376 8.99 -7.85 22.44
N ALA A 377 7.66 -8.00 22.45
CA ALA A 377 7.03 -9.30 22.75
C ALA A 377 7.24 -10.35 21.64
N PHE A 378 7.28 -9.92 20.37
CA PHE A 378 7.44 -10.82 19.21
C PHE A 378 8.90 -10.98 18.78
N ASP A 379 9.72 -9.95 18.99
CA ASP A 379 11.13 -9.89 18.63
C ASP A 379 11.92 -9.09 19.67
N PRO A 380 12.24 -9.72 20.82
CA PRO A 380 12.89 -9.06 21.95
C PRO A 380 14.25 -8.44 21.62
N GLU A 381 14.96 -9.04 20.67
CA GLU A 381 16.30 -8.64 20.22
C GLU A 381 16.27 -7.66 19.03
N GLY A 382 15.08 -7.35 18.48
CA GLY A 382 14.93 -6.40 17.39
C GLY A 382 15.57 -6.84 16.06
N ARG A 383 15.61 -8.15 15.80
CA ARG A 383 16.30 -8.75 14.65
C ARG A 383 15.51 -8.69 13.35
N LEU A 384 14.19 -8.89 13.41
CA LEU A 384 13.31 -8.91 12.24
C LEU A 384 13.10 -7.49 11.69
N ASN A 385 13.57 -7.30 10.46
CA ASN A 385 13.53 -6.07 9.68
C ASN A 385 13.94 -4.83 10.52
N ALA A 386 15.09 -4.95 11.17
CA ALA A 386 15.56 -4.04 12.21
C ALA A 386 15.51 -2.56 11.78
N GLY A 387 14.83 -1.75 12.58
CA GLY A 387 14.64 -0.32 12.38
C GLY A 387 13.52 0.05 11.41
N ARG A 388 12.88 -0.90 10.72
CA ARG A 388 11.93 -0.58 9.63
C ARG A 388 10.61 0.03 10.09
N HIS A 389 10.18 -0.26 11.32
CA HIS A 389 8.90 0.18 11.86
C HIS A 389 9.12 0.97 13.16
N VAL A 390 8.45 0.57 14.25
CA VAL A 390 8.44 1.27 15.54
C VAL A 390 9.83 1.40 16.16
N ASP A 391 10.69 0.41 15.93
CA ASP A 391 12.08 0.40 16.40
C ASP A 391 12.93 1.50 15.75
N GLY A 392 12.56 1.98 14.55
CA GLY A 392 13.17 3.14 13.90
C GLY A 392 12.39 4.46 14.04
N GLU A 393 11.29 4.50 14.78
CA GLU A 393 10.48 5.72 14.94
C GLU A 393 11.11 6.77 15.86
N ARG A 394 12.09 6.36 16.67
CA ARG A 394 12.87 7.26 17.52
C ARG A 394 14.34 6.97 17.25
N ASN A 395 15.11 8.04 17.05
CA ASN A 395 16.56 7.96 17.10
C ASN A 395 16.91 7.57 18.54
N GLN A 396 17.46 6.36 18.71
CA GLN A 396 18.05 5.93 19.97
C GLN A 396 19.49 6.42 20.04
#